data_AF-A0A520IDJ6-F1
#
_entry.id   AF-A0A520IDJ6-F1
#
_cell.length_a   1.000
_cell.length_b   1.000
_cell.length_c   1.000
_cell.angle_alpha   90.00
_cell.angle_beta   90.00
_cell.angle_gamma   90.00
#
_symmetry.space_group_name_H-M   'P 1'
#
loop_
_entity.id
_entity.type
_entity.pdbx_description
1 polymer ?
#
loop_
_entity_poly.entity_id
_entity_poly.type
_entity_poly.pdbx_seq_one_letter_code
_entity_poly.pdbx_strand_id
1 'polypeptide(L)'
;MTMFPALFLAVPLVALLDPGQTVVQPVPPQTPPVAAQQSPQQDGQTALAEELGFGIDHTRMTVPVTIGAGGPFRFIVDTGSERTVLSHELAATLGLSAGRRVRVTAMAGTVPVSTVLVPHIVVGSPKAGAQLTGTRIEAPVLFEQHLGASGLIGIDTLQGKAVEIDFARNVMTVSPATRRTRREFFGRDDIVIRAKNLFGQLVVTDAHYGGRRIRVVIDTGSVVSMGNIALQRLVAKSSGPLTAVRLLSVTGA
;
A
#
# COMPACT_ATOMS: atom_id res chain seq x y z
N MET A 1 52.25 -19.37 42.29
CA MET A 1 53.42 -19.97 41.61
C MET A 1 52.96 -20.30 40.19
N THR A 2 53.38 -19.68 39.10
CA THR A 2 54.61 -18.96 38.76
C THR A 2 54.30 -17.74 37.88
N MET A 3 54.69 -16.55 38.36
CA MET A 3 54.98 -15.35 37.56
C MET A 3 56.38 -15.47 36.96
N PHE A 4 56.68 -14.72 35.88
CA PHE A 4 57.78 -13.73 35.68
C PHE A 4 57.90 -13.37 34.16
N PRO A 5 58.54 -12.24 33.76
CA PRO A 5 57.88 -11.11 33.09
C PRO A 5 58.75 -10.47 31.97
N ALA A 6 58.52 -9.17 31.72
CA ALA A 6 59.41 -8.16 31.08
C ALA A 6 59.46 -8.20 29.53
N LEU A 7 59.51 -7.07 28.82
CA LEU A 7 60.34 -5.90 29.09
C LEU A 7 59.79 -4.65 28.33
N PHE A 8 59.68 -3.53 29.04
CA PHE A 8 59.57 -2.18 28.44
C PHE A 8 60.98 -1.65 28.18
N LEU A 9 61.19 -1.00 27.03
CA LEU A 9 62.26 0.00 26.86
C LEU A 9 61.81 1.08 25.86
N ALA A 10 62.08 2.33 26.19
CA ALA A 10 61.70 3.52 25.44
C ALA A 10 62.93 4.38 25.11
N VAL A 11 62.74 5.30 24.13
CA VAL A 11 63.48 6.56 23.85
C VAL A 11 64.78 6.42 23.01
N PRO A 12 65.25 7.42 22.18
CA PRO A 12 64.76 8.78 21.88
C PRO A 12 64.56 9.18 20.39
N LEU A 13 63.97 10.37 20.27
CA LEU A 13 63.92 11.32 19.16
C LEU A 13 65.30 11.89 18.77
N VAL A 14 65.60 11.97 17.46
CA VAL A 14 66.55 12.95 16.87
C VAL A 14 65.95 13.45 15.56
N ALA A 15 65.81 14.78 15.46
CA ALA A 15 65.48 15.49 14.24
C ALA A 15 66.77 15.94 13.54
N LEU A 16 66.82 15.83 12.21
CA LEU A 16 67.72 16.63 11.37
C LEU A 16 66.91 17.19 10.19
N LEU A 17 66.91 18.52 10.07
CA LEU A 17 66.41 19.26 8.91
C LEU A 17 67.36 19.03 7.73
N ASP A 18 66.81 18.96 6.51
CA ASP A 18 67.54 19.36 5.31
C ASP A 18 66.58 20.16 4.38
N PRO A 19 67.05 21.26 3.75
CA PRO A 19 66.18 22.27 3.16
C PRO A 19 66.01 22.10 1.65
N GLY A 20 64.82 22.46 1.17
CA GLY A 20 64.59 22.92 -0.20
C GLY A 20 64.60 21.83 -1.27
N GLN A 21 63.56 21.82 -2.10
CA GLN A 21 63.58 21.66 -3.56
C GLN A 21 62.10 21.60 -4.02
N THR A 22 61.60 22.74 -4.46
CA THR A 22 60.42 22.85 -5.32
C THR A 22 60.83 22.53 -6.75
N VAL A 23 60.30 21.46 -7.37
CA VAL A 23 60.23 21.36 -8.84
C VAL A 23 58.92 20.69 -9.30
N VAL A 24 58.20 21.52 -10.04
CA VAL A 24 57.03 21.44 -10.93
C VAL A 24 56.68 20.09 -11.63
N GLN A 25 55.36 19.88 -11.76
CA GLN A 25 54.64 18.79 -12.45
C GLN A 25 54.86 18.70 -13.98
N PRO A 26 54.65 17.53 -14.61
CA PRO A 26 54.49 17.43 -16.06
C PRO A 26 53.06 17.76 -16.51
N VAL A 27 52.94 18.64 -17.52
CA VAL A 27 51.70 19.00 -18.22
C VAL A 27 51.40 17.98 -19.33
N PRO A 28 50.18 17.44 -19.46
CA PRO A 28 49.77 16.70 -20.64
C PRO A 28 49.30 17.62 -21.80
N PRO A 29 49.50 17.20 -23.06
CA PRO A 29 49.30 18.05 -24.24
C PRO A 29 47.82 18.27 -24.59
N GLN A 30 47.51 19.47 -25.08
CA GLN A 30 46.20 19.84 -25.64
C GLN A 30 46.26 19.94 -27.17
N THR A 31 45.20 19.47 -27.85
CA THR A 31 44.36 20.13 -28.90
C THR A 31 43.61 19.06 -29.74
N PRO A 32 42.53 19.36 -30.51
CA PRO A 32 41.66 20.55 -30.65
C PRO A 32 40.14 20.20 -30.48
N PRO A 33 39.17 21.14 -30.66
CA PRO A 33 37.78 20.96 -30.22
C PRO A 33 36.88 20.29 -31.27
N VAL A 34 35.96 19.44 -30.83
CA VAL A 34 34.83 18.94 -31.63
C VAL A 34 33.51 19.23 -30.93
N ALA A 35 32.58 19.69 -31.76
CA ALA A 35 31.24 20.18 -31.52
C ALA A 35 30.40 19.42 -30.48
N ALA A 36 29.55 20.20 -29.82
CA ALA A 36 28.52 19.78 -28.91
C ALA A 36 27.60 18.69 -29.49
N GLN A 37 27.59 17.53 -28.83
CA GLN A 37 26.43 16.65 -28.78
C GLN A 37 25.92 16.64 -27.34
N GLN A 38 24.94 17.50 -27.08
CA GLN A 38 24.11 17.41 -25.89
C GLN A 38 23.35 16.09 -25.97
N SER A 39 23.80 15.10 -25.18
CA SER A 39 22.95 13.97 -24.82
C SER A 39 21.96 14.48 -23.77
N PRO A 40 20.63 14.32 -23.93
CA PRO A 40 19.71 14.67 -22.87
C PRO A 40 20.04 13.82 -21.65
N GLN A 41 20.45 14.47 -20.56
CA GLN A 41 20.44 13.87 -19.23
C GLN A 41 19.01 13.39 -18.98
N GLN A 42 18.80 12.08 -19.11
CA GLN A 42 17.61 11.43 -18.60
C GLN A 42 17.69 11.47 -17.08
N ASP A 43 17.17 12.55 -16.50
CA ASP A 43 16.63 12.52 -15.14
C ASP A 43 15.38 11.63 -15.15
N GLY A 44 15.63 10.33 -15.28
CA GLY A 44 14.66 9.29 -15.03
C GLY A 44 14.62 9.04 -13.53
N GLN A 45 13.90 9.88 -12.78
CA GLN A 45 13.31 9.41 -11.53
C GLN A 45 12.32 8.31 -11.92
N THR A 46 12.79 7.07 -11.96
CA THR A 46 11.93 5.89 -12.06
C THR A 46 11.00 5.94 -10.85
N ALA A 47 9.73 6.27 -11.08
CA ALA A 47 8.70 6.11 -10.07
C ALA A 47 8.78 4.65 -9.58
N LEU A 48 9.17 4.48 -8.31
CA LEU A 48 9.35 3.17 -7.71
C LEU A 48 7.97 2.51 -7.63
N ALA A 49 7.75 1.52 -8.50
CA ALA A 49 6.64 0.59 -8.37
C ALA A 49 7.00 -0.44 -7.30
N GLU A 50 6.03 -0.77 -6.48
CA GLU A 50 6.20 -1.34 -5.16
C GLU A 50 5.33 -2.63 -5.07
N GLU A 51 5.94 -3.82 -5.06
CA GLU A 51 5.25 -5.13 -5.12
C GLU A 51 4.83 -5.68 -3.73
N LEU A 52 3.54 -5.97 -3.53
CA LEU A 52 2.96 -6.54 -2.30
C LEU A 52 2.44 -7.95 -2.57
N GLY A 53 2.96 -8.98 -1.89
CA GLY A 53 2.34 -10.31 -1.93
C GLY A 53 0.98 -10.31 -1.23
N PHE A 54 -0.01 -10.95 -1.85
CA PHE A 54 -1.33 -11.15 -1.23
C PHE A 54 -1.73 -12.63 -1.15
N GLY A 55 -2.66 -12.95 -0.26
CA GLY A 55 -3.27 -14.28 -0.15
C GLY A 55 -4.79 -14.20 -0.29
N ILE A 56 -5.41 -15.26 -0.82
CA ILE A 56 -6.87 -15.42 -0.83
C ILE A 56 -7.24 -16.31 0.35
N ASP A 57 -7.89 -15.72 1.35
CA ASP A 57 -8.40 -16.45 2.52
C ASP A 57 -9.90 -16.23 2.62
N HIS A 58 -10.66 -17.31 2.77
CA HIS A 58 -12.13 -17.28 2.75
C HIS A 58 -12.69 -16.43 1.59
N THR A 59 -12.08 -16.54 0.40
CA THR A 59 -12.39 -15.81 -0.85
C THR A 59 -12.04 -14.31 -0.89
N ARG A 60 -11.33 -13.76 0.10
CA ARG A 60 -10.94 -12.34 0.14
C ARG A 60 -9.43 -12.15 0.02
N MET A 61 -9.02 -11.12 -0.72
CA MET A 61 -7.62 -10.74 -0.89
C MET A 61 -7.07 -10.12 0.40
N THR A 62 -5.90 -10.58 0.85
CA THR A 62 -5.27 -10.13 2.09
C THR A 62 -3.81 -9.77 1.92
N VAL A 63 -3.32 -8.78 2.68
CA VAL A 63 -1.94 -8.31 2.67
C VAL A 63 -1.35 -8.30 4.09
N PRO A 64 -0.03 -8.50 4.24
CA PRO A 64 0.64 -8.37 5.52
C PRO A 64 0.72 -6.89 5.94
N VAL A 65 0.44 -6.60 7.20
CA VAL A 65 0.46 -5.25 7.77
C VAL A 65 1.20 -5.22 9.10
N THR A 66 2.15 -4.30 9.24
CA THR A 66 2.84 -4.03 10.50
C THR A 66 2.26 -2.75 11.11
N ILE A 67 1.94 -2.78 12.41
CA ILE A 67 1.44 -1.62 13.17
C ILE A 67 2.40 -1.32 14.31
N GLY A 68 2.98 -0.13 14.30
CA GLY A 68 4.08 0.22 15.21
C GLY A 68 5.22 -0.78 15.06
N ALA A 69 5.54 -1.48 16.15
CA ALA A 69 6.55 -2.54 16.18
C ALA A 69 5.97 -3.98 16.07
N GLY A 70 4.64 -4.13 16.00
CA GLY A 70 3.97 -5.43 15.95
C GLY A 70 3.58 -5.83 14.53
N GLY A 71 3.66 -7.13 14.22
CA GLY A 71 3.22 -7.70 12.95
C GLY A 71 4.20 -8.71 12.36
N PRO A 72 3.97 -9.20 11.12
CA PRO A 72 2.86 -8.80 10.23
C PRO A 72 1.52 -9.44 10.64
N PHE A 73 0.46 -8.65 10.59
CA PHE A 73 -0.94 -9.05 10.75
C PHE A 73 -1.61 -9.16 9.38
N ARG A 74 -2.66 -9.98 9.29
CA ARG A 74 -3.40 -10.19 8.05
C ARG A 74 -4.53 -9.17 7.94
N PHE A 75 -4.49 -8.34 6.89
CA PHE A 75 -5.55 -7.38 6.60
C PHE A 75 -6.20 -7.68 5.26
N ILE A 76 -7.52 -7.53 5.19
CA ILE A 76 -8.26 -7.61 3.92
C ILE A 76 -8.04 -6.31 3.13
N VAL A 77 -7.84 -6.41 1.82
CA VAL A 77 -7.87 -5.24 0.93
C VAL A 77 -9.31 -4.97 0.52
N ASP A 78 -9.84 -3.83 0.93
CA ASP A 78 -11.24 -3.47 0.72
C ASP A 78 -11.37 -2.09 0.07
N THR A 79 -11.48 -2.07 -1.27
CA THR A 79 -11.73 -0.84 -2.03
C THR A 79 -13.15 -0.27 -1.86
N GLY A 80 -14.06 -1.04 -1.26
CA GLY A 80 -15.40 -0.61 -0.89
C GLY A 80 -15.42 0.21 0.41
N SER A 81 -14.36 0.16 1.21
CA SER A 81 -14.22 0.94 2.44
C SER A 81 -13.45 2.25 2.23
N GLU A 82 -14.02 3.34 2.75
CA GLU A 82 -13.36 4.65 2.81
C GLU A 82 -12.17 4.69 3.78
N ARG A 83 -12.23 3.88 4.84
CA ARG A 83 -11.30 3.95 5.98
C ARG A 83 -10.67 2.60 6.29
N THR A 84 -9.44 2.64 6.75
CA THR A 84 -8.76 1.51 7.36
C THR A 84 -9.33 1.23 8.76
N VAL A 85 -9.61 -0.03 9.07
CA VAL A 85 -10.22 -0.48 10.33
C VAL A 85 -9.35 -1.57 10.94
N LEU A 86 -9.26 -1.59 12.27
CA LEU A 86 -8.57 -2.62 13.04
C LEU A 86 -9.58 -3.51 13.77
N SER A 87 -9.20 -4.75 14.11
CA SER A 87 -9.98 -5.52 15.08
C SER A 87 -9.80 -4.97 16.50
N HIS A 88 -10.81 -5.12 17.36
CA HIS A 88 -10.71 -4.79 18.78
C HIS A 88 -9.61 -5.63 19.44
N GLU A 89 -9.51 -6.89 19.04
CA GLU A 89 -8.58 -7.90 19.51
C GLU A 89 -7.13 -7.49 19.19
N LEU A 90 -6.87 -7.03 17.96
CA LEU A 90 -5.57 -6.53 17.56
C LEU A 90 -5.22 -5.23 18.31
N ALA A 91 -6.16 -4.29 18.38
CA ALA A 91 -5.93 -3.03 19.06
C ALA A 91 -5.62 -3.20 20.56
N ALA A 92 -6.30 -4.14 21.22
CA ALA A 92 -6.05 -4.51 22.60
C ALA A 92 -4.68 -5.19 22.77
N THR A 93 -4.34 -6.13 21.88
CA THR A 93 -3.05 -6.83 21.88
C THR A 93 -1.86 -5.86 21.77
N LEU A 94 -2.02 -4.81 20.96
CA LEU A 94 -1.00 -3.80 20.76
C LEU A 94 -1.03 -2.66 21.78
N GLY A 95 -2.01 -2.63 22.69
CA GLY A 95 -2.17 -1.57 23.69
C GLY A 95 -2.40 -0.18 23.07
N LEU A 96 -3.11 -0.10 21.94
CA LEU A 96 -3.32 1.17 21.24
C LEU A 96 -4.22 2.12 22.04
N SER A 97 -3.86 3.40 22.05
CA SER A 97 -4.63 4.44 22.72
C SER A 97 -6.00 4.63 22.08
N ALA A 98 -7.03 4.75 22.91
CA ALA A 98 -8.39 5.06 22.46
C ALA A 98 -8.45 6.43 21.75
N GLY A 99 -9.21 6.49 20.67
CA GLY A 99 -9.58 7.73 19.99
C GLY A 99 -11.02 8.14 20.28
N ARG A 100 -11.59 9.00 19.43
CA ARG A 100 -12.98 9.45 19.53
C ARG A 100 -13.95 8.43 18.98
N ARG A 101 -15.18 8.43 19.49
CA ARG A 101 -16.26 7.65 18.86
C ARG A 101 -16.66 8.27 17.52
N VAL A 102 -16.92 7.41 16.54
CA VAL A 102 -17.37 7.79 15.20
C VAL A 102 -18.59 6.97 14.79
N ARG A 103 -19.27 7.40 13.73
CA ARG A 103 -20.33 6.61 13.10
C ARG A 103 -19.76 5.93 11.87
N VAL A 104 -19.95 4.62 11.76
CA VAL A 104 -19.61 3.83 10.57
C VAL A 104 -20.89 3.43 9.88
N THR A 105 -20.98 3.72 8.59
CA THR A 105 -22.08 3.30 7.72
C THR A 105 -21.61 2.10 6.91
N ALA A 106 -22.30 0.98 7.08
CA ALA A 106 -22.13 -0.25 6.31
C ALA A 106 -23.45 -0.58 5.58
N MET A 107 -23.47 -1.66 4.83
CA MET A 107 -24.67 -2.10 4.08
C MET A 107 -25.88 -2.36 4.99
N ALA A 108 -25.65 -2.91 6.19
CA ALA A 108 -26.72 -3.22 7.14
C ALA A 108 -27.22 -1.99 7.93
N GLY A 109 -26.53 -0.84 7.84
CA GLY A 109 -26.93 0.38 8.54
C GLY A 109 -25.74 1.14 9.12
N THR A 110 -26.06 2.16 9.93
CA THR A 110 -25.07 3.03 10.58
C THR A 110 -25.01 2.77 12.08
N VAL A 111 -23.81 2.48 12.59
CA VAL A 111 -23.59 2.22 14.02
C VAL A 111 -22.48 3.10 14.61
N PRO A 112 -22.57 3.47 15.90
CA PRO A 112 -21.49 4.17 16.58
C PRO A 112 -20.40 3.20 17.02
N VAL A 113 -19.16 3.44 16.60
CA VAL A 113 -17.99 2.61 16.94
C VAL A 113 -16.92 3.42 17.63
N SER A 114 -16.07 2.75 18.40
CA SER A 114 -14.86 3.34 18.95
C SER A 114 -13.77 3.40 17.87
N THR A 115 -12.76 4.22 18.10
CA THR A 115 -11.54 4.27 17.29
C THR A 115 -10.32 4.08 18.17
N VAL A 116 -9.18 3.82 17.53
CA VAL A 116 -7.86 3.83 18.15
C VAL A 116 -6.88 4.67 17.33
N LEU A 117 -5.90 5.22 18.03
CA LEU A 117 -4.80 5.97 17.43
C LEU A 117 -3.69 5.00 17.03
N VAL A 118 -3.40 4.94 15.74
CA VAL A 118 -2.35 4.11 15.16
C VAL A 118 -1.17 5.01 14.80
N PRO A 119 -0.03 4.91 15.51
CA PRO A 119 1.10 5.82 15.30
C PRO A 119 1.73 5.64 13.92
N HIS A 120 1.88 4.39 13.50
CA HIS A 120 2.55 3.99 12.28
C HIS A 120 1.92 2.71 11.76
N ILE A 121 1.61 2.66 10.47
CA ILE A 121 1.13 1.48 9.76
C ILE A 121 1.98 1.27 8.51
N VAL A 122 2.37 0.03 8.27
CA VAL A 122 3.10 -0.41 7.08
C VAL A 122 2.33 -1.53 6.43
N VAL A 123 1.84 -1.33 5.22
CA VAL A 123 1.22 -2.37 4.41
C VAL A 123 2.25 -2.93 3.45
N GLY A 124 2.50 -4.23 3.53
CA GLY A 124 3.53 -4.91 2.76
C GLY A 124 4.54 -5.67 3.60
N SER A 125 5.37 -6.46 2.92
CA SER A 125 6.45 -7.20 3.54
C SER A 125 7.77 -6.46 3.35
N PRO A 126 8.60 -6.31 4.42
CA PRO A 126 9.95 -5.77 4.29
C PRO A 126 10.83 -6.52 3.28
N LYS A 127 10.53 -7.80 3.02
CA LYS A 127 11.26 -8.65 2.08
C LYS A 127 10.81 -8.50 0.63
N ALA A 128 9.63 -7.90 0.39
CA ALA A 128 9.03 -7.75 -0.94
C ALA A 128 9.34 -6.39 -1.60
N GLY A 129 10.21 -5.57 -0.98
CA GLY A 129 10.72 -4.32 -1.56
C GLY A 129 9.79 -3.11 -1.43
N ALA A 130 8.52 -3.30 -1.06
CA ALA A 130 7.48 -2.29 -1.11
C ALA A 130 6.62 -2.19 0.14
N GLN A 131 6.32 -0.96 0.56
CA GLN A 131 5.70 -0.64 1.83
C GLN A 131 4.87 0.64 1.73
N LEU A 132 3.55 0.53 1.83
CA LEU A 132 2.71 1.70 2.06
C LEU A 132 2.78 2.09 3.52
N THR A 133 3.30 3.28 3.77
CA THR A 133 3.43 3.81 5.12
C THR A 133 2.38 4.88 5.39
N GLY A 134 1.63 4.70 6.47
CA GLY A 134 0.75 5.71 7.04
C GLY A 134 1.22 6.11 8.44
N THR A 135 1.05 7.38 8.79
CA THR A 135 1.38 7.88 10.14
C THR A 135 0.17 8.54 10.77
N ARG A 136 0.01 8.35 12.09
CA ARG A 136 -1.04 8.98 12.91
C ARG A 136 -2.45 8.81 12.33
N ILE A 137 -2.81 7.58 11.96
CA ILE A 137 -4.18 7.30 11.51
C ILE A 137 -5.08 7.05 12.73
N GLU A 138 -6.28 7.61 12.70
CA GLU A 138 -7.33 7.24 13.64
C GLU A 138 -8.24 6.23 12.94
N ALA A 139 -8.20 4.98 13.41
CA ALA A 139 -8.86 3.86 12.77
C ALA A 139 -10.06 3.40 13.61
N PRO A 140 -11.26 3.21 13.02
CA PRO A 140 -12.36 2.51 13.68
C PRO A 140 -11.92 1.11 14.12
N VAL A 141 -12.53 0.62 15.20
CA VAL A 141 -12.38 -0.77 15.62
C VAL A 141 -13.68 -1.55 15.48
N LEU A 142 -13.60 -2.72 14.87
CA LEU A 142 -14.70 -3.69 14.72
C LEU A 142 -14.28 -5.05 15.30
N PHE A 143 -15.20 -5.99 15.50
CA PHE A 143 -14.84 -7.29 16.07
C PHE A 143 -14.25 -8.21 15.00
N GLU A 144 -13.17 -8.91 15.32
CA GLU A 144 -12.48 -9.81 14.39
C GLU A 144 -13.40 -10.89 13.84
N GLN A 145 -14.29 -11.44 14.66
CA GLN A 145 -15.29 -12.43 14.26
C GLN A 145 -16.25 -11.94 13.15
N HIS A 146 -16.48 -10.63 13.03
CA HIS A 146 -17.33 -10.06 11.97
C HIS A 146 -16.52 -9.62 10.75
N LEU A 147 -15.25 -9.28 10.94
CA LEU A 147 -14.32 -8.92 9.87
C LEU A 147 -13.79 -10.15 9.12
N GLY A 148 -13.53 -11.25 9.86
CA GLY A 148 -12.79 -12.41 9.35
C GLY A 148 -11.30 -12.14 9.16
N ALA A 149 -10.75 -11.07 9.74
CA ALA A 149 -9.33 -10.69 9.70
C ALA A 149 -8.98 -9.70 10.82
N SER A 150 -7.68 -9.49 11.06
CA SER A 150 -7.18 -8.55 12.07
C SER A 150 -7.42 -7.08 11.69
N GLY A 151 -7.82 -6.82 10.44
CA GLY A 151 -8.27 -5.50 9.98
C GLY A 151 -8.61 -5.47 8.50
N LEU A 152 -8.98 -4.28 8.02
CA LEU A 152 -9.19 -3.98 6.59
C LEU A 152 -8.42 -2.72 6.18
N ILE A 153 -7.83 -2.77 5.00
CA ILE A 153 -7.17 -1.67 4.32
C ILE A 153 -8.22 -1.01 3.43
N GLY A 154 -8.64 0.19 3.81
CA GLY A 154 -9.54 1.02 3.02
C GLY A 154 -8.78 1.88 2.02
N ILE A 155 -9.51 2.62 1.19
CA ILE A 155 -8.91 3.47 0.16
C ILE A 155 -8.11 4.66 0.72
N ASP A 156 -8.28 5.01 2.00
CA ASP A 156 -7.52 6.08 2.67
C ASP A 156 -6.00 5.82 2.63
N THR A 157 -5.59 4.56 2.78
CA THR A 157 -4.19 4.14 2.67
C THR A 157 -3.69 4.02 1.22
N LEU A 158 -4.59 4.02 0.24
CA LEU A 158 -4.29 3.91 -1.19
C LEU A 158 -4.34 5.27 -1.92
N GLN A 159 -4.59 6.38 -1.21
CA GLN A 159 -4.67 7.70 -1.84
C GLN A 159 -3.35 8.13 -2.46
N GLY A 160 -3.43 8.68 -3.68
CA GLY A 160 -2.24 9.10 -4.43
C GLY A 160 -1.38 7.93 -4.94
N LYS A 161 -1.93 6.71 -4.90
CA LYS A 161 -1.28 5.50 -5.40
C LYS A 161 -2.08 4.89 -6.56
N ALA A 162 -1.38 4.25 -7.48
CA ALA A 162 -1.93 3.35 -8.48
C ALA A 162 -1.72 1.92 -7.98
N VAL A 163 -2.77 1.09 -8.07
CA VAL A 163 -2.74 -0.30 -7.60
C VAL A 163 -3.00 -1.21 -8.81
N GLU A 164 -2.10 -2.14 -9.03
CA GLU A 164 -2.18 -3.22 -10.00
C GLU A 164 -2.28 -4.54 -9.23
N ILE A 165 -3.16 -5.44 -9.65
CA ILE A 165 -3.36 -6.73 -9.00
C ILE A 165 -3.19 -7.82 -10.06
N ASP A 166 -2.10 -8.57 -9.94
CA ASP A 166 -1.85 -9.78 -10.70
C ASP A 166 -2.38 -10.99 -9.91
N PHE A 167 -3.56 -11.45 -10.31
CA PHE A 167 -4.23 -12.62 -9.71
C PHE A 167 -3.51 -13.94 -9.99
N ALA A 168 -2.76 -14.05 -11.08
CA ALA A 168 -2.03 -15.27 -11.41
C ALA A 168 -0.80 -15.43 -10.51
N ARG A 169 -0.11 -14.31 -10.24
CA ARG A 169 1.08 -14.28 -9.37
C ARG A 169 0.76 -14.05 -7.89
N ASN A 170 -0.48 -13.74 -7.55
CA ASN A 170 -0.89 -13.31 -6.21
C ASN A 170 -0.08 -12.10 -5.71
N VAL A 171 0.06 -11.12 -6.61
CA VAL A 171 0.88 -9.94 -6.40
C VAL A 171 0.04 -8.69 -6.61
N MET A 172 0.13 -7.75 -5.67
CA MET A 172 -0.46 -6.42 -5.78
C MET A 172 0.66 -5.39 -5.86
N THR A 173 0.88 -4.79 -7.02
CA THR A 173 1.86 -3.72 -7.18
C THR A 173 1.20 -2.38 -6.89
N VAL A 174 1.74 -1.63 -5.94
CA VAL A 174 1.35 -0.27 -5.68
C VAL A 174 2.41 0.66 -6.22
N SER A 175 2.06 1.79 -6.81
CA SER A 175 3.03 2.76 -7.31
C SER A 175 2.50 4.17 -7.07
N PRO A 176 3.34 5.21 -7.05
CA PRO A 176 2.83 6.58 -7.05
C PRO A 176 1.88 6.80 -8.24
N ALA A 177 0.70 7.35 -8.00
CA ALA A 177 -0.21 7.71 -9.07
C ALA A 177 0.38 8.89 -9.86
N THR A 178 0.92 8.65 -11.06
CA THR A 178 1.48 9.70 -11.91
C THR A 178 0.46 10.20 -12.93
N ARG A 179 0.36 11.52 -13.13
CA ARG A 179 -0.48 12.12 -14.19
C ARG A 179 0.06 11.90 -15.60
N ARG A 180 1.36 11.58 -15.72
CA ARG A 180 1.97 11.24 -17.00
C ARG A 180 1.69 9.78 -17.27
N THR A 181 0.73 9.54 -18.15
CA THR A 181 0.57 8.28 -18.86
C THR A 181 1.86 8.05 -19.66
N ARG A 182 2.90 7.49 -19.04
CA ARG A 182 3.83 6.61 -19.76
C ARG A 182 2.89 5.67 -20.51
N ARG A 183 3.01 5.58 -21.85
CA ARG A 183 2.14 4.71 -22.68
C ARG A 183 1.85 3.45 -21.88
N GLU A 184 0.63 3.35 -21.36
CA GLU A 184 0.25 2.23 -20.52
C GLU A 184 0.17 1.04 -21.48
N PHE A 185 1.18 0.18 -21.43
CA PHE A 185 1.19 -1.04 -22.22
C PHE A 185 0.43 -2.08 -21.42
N PHE A 186 -0.84 -2.23 -21.76
CA PHE A 186 -1.65 -3.31 -21.25
C PHE A 186 -1.47 -4.54 -22.12
N GLY A 187 -1.32 -5.71 -21.51
CA GLY A 187 -1.40 -7.00 -22.16
C GLY A 187 -2.77 -7.24 -22.81
N ARG A 188 -2.87 -8.28 -23.64
CA ARG A 188 -4.15 -8.63 -24.30
C ARG A 188 -5.24 -9.06 -23.31
N ASP A 189 -4.83 -9.57 -22.15
CA ASP A 189 -5.73 -10.13 -21.14
C ASP A 189 -5.97 -9.19 -19.94
N ASP A 190 -5.47 -7.96 -20.03
CA ASP A 190 -5.58 -6.98 -18.95
C ASP A 190 -6.97 -6.34 -18.91
N ILE A 191 -7.61 -6.40 -17.75
CA ILE A 191 -8.88 -5.70 -17.50
C ILE A 191 -8.57 -4.34 -16.87
N VAL A 192 -8.62 -3.30 -17.69
CA VAL A 192 -8.34 -1.92 -17.24
C VAL A 192 -9.63 -1.24 -16.79
N ILE A 193 -9.79 -1.10 -15.48
CA ILE A 193 -10.94 -0.39 -14.90
C ILE A 193 -10.52 1.03 -14.51
N ARG A 194 -11.04 2.03 -15.24
CA ARG A 194 -10.86 3.44 -14.89
C ARG A 194 -12.03 3.92 -14.05
N ALA A 195 -11.85 3.88 -12.73
CA ALA A 195 -12.79 4.44 -11.77
C ALA A 195 -12.37 5.87 -11.36
N LYS A 196 -13.35 6.67 -10.94
CA LYS A 196 -13.11 7.95 -10.29
C LYS A 196 -13.35 7.80 -8.80
N ASN A 197 -12.52 8.43 -7.97
CA ASN A 197 -12.89 8.60 -6.57
C ASN A 197 -14.07 9.58 -6.49
N LEU A 198 -15.25 9.07 -6.19
CA LEU A 198 -16.47 9.85 -5.97
C LEU A 198 -17.01 9.46 -4.60
N PHE A 199 -17.18 10.46 -3.72
CA PHE A 199 -17.67 10.25 -2.36
C PHE A 199 -16.86 9.24 -1.55
N GLY A 200 -15.55 9.17 -1.74
CA GLY A 200 -14.69 8.22 -1.02
C GLY A 200 -14.80 6.78 -1.53
N GLN A 201 -15.35 6.56 -2.72
CA GLN A 201 -15.48 5.24 -3.33
C GLN A 201 -14.91 5.22 -4.74
N LEU A 202 -14.44 4.07 -5.19
CA LEU A 202 -14.01 3.86 -6.57
C LEU A 202 -15.23 3.58 -7.46
N VAL A 203 -15.76 4.65 -8.06
CA VAL A 203 -16.96 4.58 -8.90
C VAL A 203 -16.58 4.54 -10.38
N VAL A 204 -17.01 3.47 -11.05
CA VAL A 204 -16.99 3.33 -12.50
C VAL A 204 -18.26 3.95 -13.08
N THR A 205 -18.09 5.03 -13.83
CA THR A 205 -19.20 5.78 -14.44
C THR A 205 -19.48 5.39 -15.90
N ASP A 206 -18.60 4.59 -16.49
CA ASP A 206 -18.73 4.06 -17.84
C ASP A 206 -18.94 2.55 -17.79
N ALA A 207 -20.11 2.15 -17.31
CA ALA A 207 -20.53 0.76 -17.21
C ALA A 207 -21.93 0.60 -17.81
N HIS A 208 -22.17 -0.55 -18.45
CA HIS A 208 -23.43 -0.84 -19.13
C HIS A 208 -23.93 -2.25 -18.78
N TYR A 209 -25.24 -2.42 -18.64
CA TYR A 209 -25.90 -3.71 -18.54
C TYR A 209 -27.06 -3.76 -19.53
N GLY A 210 -27.06 -4.74 -20.43
CA GLY A 210 -28.08 -4.85 -21.48
C GLY A 210 -28.24 -3.57 -22.32
N GLY A 211 -27.13 -2.90 -22.66
CA GLY A 211 -27.12 -1.63 -23.38
C GLY A 211 -27.54 -0.39 -22.57
N ARG A 212 -27.93 -0.54 -21.30
CA ARG A 212 -28.31 0.57 -20.42
C ARG A 212 -27.16 0.97 -19.50
N ARG A 213 -26.88 2.27 -19.41
CA ARG A 213 -25.83 2.81 -18.55
C ARG A 213 -26.16 2.58 -17.06
N ILE A 214 -25.16 2.09 -16.33
CA ILE A 214 -25.21 1.87 -14.89
C ILE A 214 -23.97 2.52 -14.22
N ARG A 215 -24.03 2.69 -12.90
CA ARG A 215 -22.86 3.04 -12.09
C ARG A 215 -22.48 1.83 -11.26
N VAL A 216 -21.19 1.53 -11.21
CA VAL A 216 -20.64 0.40 -10.46
C VAL A 216 -19.63 0.92 -9.46
N VAL A 217 -19.68 0.42 -8.24
CA VAL A 217 -18.63 0.59 -7.24
C VAL A 217 -17.76 -0.65 -7.28
N ILE A 218 -16.44 -0.49 -7.37
CA ILE A 218 -15.50 -1.61 -7.33
C ILE A 218 -15.17 -1.92 -5.88
N ASP A 219 -15.47 -3.15 -5.48
CA ASP A 219 -15.32 -3.64 -4.12
C ASP A 219 -14.52 -4.95 -4.13
N THR A 220 -13.25 -4.90 -3.73
CA THR A 220 -12.39 -6.08 -3.55
C THR A 220 -12.67 -6.83 -2.24
N GLY A 221 -13.43 -6.23 -1.32
CA GLY A 221 -13.80 -6.80 -0.03
C GLY A 221 -15.02 -7.73 -0.10
N SER A 222 -15.75 -7.75 -1.21
CA SER A 222 -16.92 -8.60 -1.45
C SER A 222 -16.66 -9.66 -2.52
N VAL A 223 -17.27 -10.84 -2.32
CA VAL A 223 -17.23 -11.95 -3.27
C VAL A 223 -18.49 -12.06 -4.12
N VAL A 224 -19.46 -11.18 -3.85
CA VAL A 224 -20.73 -11.09 -4.56
C VAL A 224 -20.95 -9.68 -5.08
N SER A 225 -21.49 -9.59 -6.29
CA SER A 225 -21.97 -8.34 -6.85
C SER A 225 -23.38 -8.05 -6.35
N MET A 226 -23.61 -6.84 -5.86
CA MET A 226 -24.93 -6.40 -5.38
C MET A 226 -25.51 -5.31 -6.28
N GLY A 227 -26.82 -5.38 -6.48
CA GLY A 227 -27.60 -4.40 -7.23
C GLY A 227 -28.67 -3.78 -6.36
N ASN A 228 -28.92 -2.49 -6.54
CA ASN A 228 -30.09 -1.87 -5.94
C ASN A 228 -31.38 -2.27 -6.67
N ILE A 229 -32.53 -1.86 -6.14
CA ILE A 229 -33.86 -2.16 -6.71
C ILE A 229 -33.99 -1.63 -8.16
N ALA A 230 -33.32 -0.53 -8.50
CA ALA A 230 -33.34 -0.01 -9.87
C ALA A 230 -32.62 -0.97 -10.84
N LEU A 231 -31.47 -1.55 -10.44
CA LEU A 231 -30.79 -2.58 -11.21
C LEU A 231 -31.60 -3.87 -11.26
N GLN A 232 -32.22 -4.28 -10.16
CA GLN A 232 -33.11 -5.44 -10.13
C GLN A 232 -34.25 -5.28 -11.16
N ARG A 233 -34.92 -4.12 -11.23
CA ARG A 233 -35.97 -3.86 -12.23
C ARG A 233 -35.46 -3.87 -13.67
N LEU A 234 -34.20 -3.47 -13.88
CA LEU A 234 -33.52 -3.59 -15.18
C LEU A 234 -33.30 -5.06 -15.56
N VAL A 235 -32.88 -5.89 -14.59
CA VAL A 235 -32.45 -7.29 -14.75
C VAL A 235 -33.63 -8.29 -14.74
N ALA A 236 -34.70 -7.98 -13.99
CA ALA A 236 -35.86 -8.85 -13.77
C ALA A 236 -36.67 -9.12 -15.05
N LYS A 237 -36.51 -8.31 -16.10
CA LYS A 237 -37.06 -8.62 -17.42
C LYS A 237 -36.41 -9.84 -18.08
N SER A 238 -35.27 -10.29 -17.57
CA SER A 238 -34.40 -11.30 -18.20
C SER A 238 -33.96 -12.42 -17.24
N SER A 239 -34.46 -12.46 -16.00
CA SER A 239 -33.88 -13.29 -14.93
C SER A 239 -34.91 -14.18 -14.23
N GLY A 240 -34.48 -15.37 -13.79
CA GLY A 240 -35.28 -16.34 -13.04
C GLY A 240 -35.59 -15.91 -11.59
N PRO A 241 -36.18 -16.81 -10.77
CA PRO A 241 -36.61 -16.50 -9.41
C PRO A 241 -35.44 -16.04 -8.52
N LEU A 242 -35.71 -15.01 -7.72
CA LEU A 242 -34.72 -14.44 -6.79
C LEU A 242 -34.54 -15.36 -5.58
N THR A 243 -33.28 -15.62 -5.21
CA THR A 243 -32.95 -16.38 -4.00
C THR A 243 -32.63 -15.41 -2.87
N ALA A 244 -33.21 -15.64 -1.69
CA ALA A 244 -32.88 -14.88 -0.50
C ALA A 244 -31.46 -15.23 -0.03
N VAL A 245 -30.63 -14.22 0.21
CA VAL A 245 -29.27 -14.37 0.75
C VAL A 245 -29.18 -13.69 2.10
N ARG A 246 -28.50 -14.31 3.06
CA ARG A 246 -28.23 -13.72 4.38
C ARG A 246 -26.97 -12.86 4.30
N LEU A 247 -27.08 -11.61 4.75
CA LEU A 247 -25.94 -10.70 4.87
C LEU A 247 -25.39 -10.76 6.29
N LEU A 248 -24.06 -10.90 6.41
CA LEU A 248 -23.35 -10.75 7.68
C LEU A 248 -22.65 -9.39 7.66
N SER A 249 -23.02 -8.52 8.60
CA SER A 249 -22.42 -7.20 8.69
C SER A 249 -21.09 -7.25 9.45
N VAL A 250 -20.09 -6.54 8.93
CA VAL A 250 -18.81 -6.29 9.64
C VAL A 250 -19.01 -5.54 10.96
N THR A 251 -20.15 -4.85 11.10
CA THR A 251 -20.53 -4.15 12.33
C THR A 251 -21.26 -5.04 13.34
N GLY A 252 -21.64 -6.27 12.96
CA GLY A 252 -22.46 -7.17 13.77
C GLY A 252 -23.96 -6.81 13.85
N ALA A 253 -24.40 -5.82 13.07
CA ALA A 253 -25.80 -5.43 12.93
C ALA A 253 -26.58 -6.35 11.99
#